data_AF-A0A8I6RD74-F1
#
_entry.id   AF-A0A8I6RD74-F1
#
_cell.length_a   1.000
_cell.length_b   1.000
_cell.length_c   1.000
_cell.angle_alpha   90.00
_cell.angle_beta   90.00
_cell.angle_gamma   90.00
#
_symmetry.space_group_name_H-M   'P 1'
#
loop_
_entity.id
_entity.type
_entity.pdbx_description
1 polymer ?
#
loop_
_entity_poly.entity_id
_entity_poly.type
_entity_poly.pdbx_seq_one_letter_code
_entity_poly.pdbx_strand_id
1 'polypeptide(L)'
;MASVSTENDPRGSVGEDVELVGEEEKAEDEMFKESRRFDHAEVEDIIRNAIRFGISQERFNPALLKQWTRNVSEECIEKLANLKKPYKFFVFCDISQNSGVGMHHIITAYWDEDIDTYHTVIWNNKTILCIVTVLGVCIDLEVE
;
A
#
# COMPACT_ATOMS: atom_id res chain seq x y z
N MET A 1 -73.47 -25.13 -7.78
CA MET A 1 -73.27 -24.33 -6.54
C MET A 1 -72.60 -25.25 -5.54
N ALA A 2 -71.42 -25.02 -4.99
CA ALA A 2 -70.60 -23.81 -4.91
C ALA A 2 -69.11 -24.16 -5.10
N SER A 3 -68.36 -23.20 -5.64
CA SER A 3 -66.92 -23.17 -5.83
C SER A 3 -66.17 -23.02 -4.50
N VAL A 4 -65.14 -23.82 -4.27
CA VAL A 4 -64.13 -23.57 -3.23
C VAL A 4 -62.98 -22.82 -3.89
N SER A 5 -62.79 -21.57 -3.47
CA SER A 5 -61.71 -20.68 -3.90
C SER A 5 -60.39 -21.13 -3.27
N THR A 6 -59.36 -21.35 -4.08
CA THR A 6 -57.97 -21.39 -3.62
C THR A 6 -57.52 -19.95 -3.35
N GLU A 7 -57.26 -19.62 -2.08
CA GLU A 7 -56.55 -18.40 -1.72
C GLU A 7 -55.11 -18.47 -2.26
N ASN A 8 -54.76 -17.54 -3.16
CA ASN A 8 -53.37 -17.22 -3.46
C ASN A 8 -52.77 -16.55 -2.22
N ASP A 9 -51.72 -17.14 -1.64
CA ASP A 9 -50.85 -16.43 -0.70
C ASP A 9 -50.09 -15.34 -1.49
N PRO A 10 -50.25 -14.05 -1.17
CA PRO A 10 -49.62 -12.96 -1.92
C PRO A 10 -48.19 -12.67 -1.47
N ARG A 11 -47.61 -13.47 -0.56
CA ARG A 11 -46.21 -13.30 -0.17
C ARG A 11 -45.32 -13.97 -1.21
N GLY A 12 -45.03 -13.21 -2.26
CA GLY A 12 -43.88 -13.48 -3.11
C GLY A 12 -42.63 -13.68 -2.25
N SER A 13 -41.72 -14.52 -2.75
CA SER A 13 -40.39 -14.83 -2.19
C SER A 13 -39.49 -13.60 -2.17
N VAL A 14 -39.82 -12.59 -1.34
CA VAL A 14 -39.07 -11.33 -1.20
C VAL A 14 -37.74 -11.53 -0.43
N GLY A 15 -37.48 -12.73 0.11
CA GLY A 15 -36.29 -13.01 0.92
C GLY A 15 -35.03 -13.38 0.13
N GLU A 16 -35.17 -14.03 -1.03
CA GLU A 16 -34.02 -14.60 -1.76
C GLU A 16 -33.36 -13.53 -2.67
N ASP A 17 -34.17 -12.70 -3.33
CA ASP A 17 -33.67 -11.62 -4.19
C ASP A 17 -32.96 -10.50 -3.40
N VAL A 18 -33.34 -10.27 -2.14
CA VAL A 18 -32.72 -9.24 -1.28
C VAL A 18 -31.39 -9.71 -0.70
N GLU A 19 -31.24 -11.01 -0.38
CA GLU A 19 -29.96 -11.57 0.05
C GLU A 19 -28.94 -11.58 -1.08
N LEU A 20 -29.34 -11.97 -2.31
CA LEU A 20 -28.45 -12.00 -3.47
C LEU A 20 -27.94 -10.61 -3.86
N VAL A 21 -28.79 -9.59 -3.80
CA VAL A 21 -28.38 -8.19 -4.05
C VAL A 21 -27.36 -7.69 -3.02
N GLY A 22 -27.52 -8.06 -1.74
CA GLY A 22 -26.57 -7.72 -0.69
C GLY A 22 -25.22 -8.46 -0.81
N GLU A 23 -25.21 -9.65 -1.38
CA GLU A 23 -23.98 -10.39 -1.69
C GLU A 23 -23.22 -9.80 -2.89
N GLU A 24 -23.94 -9.34 -3.92
CA GLU A 24 -23.35 -8.67 -5.09
C GLU A 24 -22.74 -7.30 -4.72
N GLU A 25 -23.46 -6.45 -3.98
CA GLU A 25 -22.96 -5.13 -3.55
C GLU A 25 -21.69 -5.27 -2.68
N LYS A 26 -21.70 -6.26 -1.78
CA LYS A 26 -20.52 -6.58 -0.96
C LYS A 26 -19.34 -7.10 -1.80
N ALA A 27 -19.59 -7.88 -2.83
CA ALA A 27 -18.54 -8.39 -3.72
C ALA A 27 -17.92 -7.27 -4.56
N GLU A 28 -18.72 -6.30 -5.01
CA GLU A 28 -18.25 -5.12 -5.74
C GLU A 28 -17.37 -4.22 -4.85
N ASP A 29 -17.79 -3.97 -3.60
CA ASP A 29 -17.00 -3.20 -2.63
C ASP A 29 -15.66 -3.87 -2.29
N GLU A 30 -15.65 -5.18 -2.07
CA GLU A 30 -14.41 -5.92 -1.78
C GLU A 30 -13.46 -5.94 -3.00
N MET A 31 -14.00 -6.10 -4.22
CA MET A 31 -13.21 -6.03 -5.44
C MET A 31 -12.64 -4.62 -5.67
N PHE A 32 -13.42 -3.59 -5.33
CA PHE A 32 -12.99 -2.19 -5.41
C PHE A 32 -11.86 -1.88 -4.43
N LYS A 33 -11.99 -2.33 -3.17
CA LYS A 33 -10.92 -2.26 -2.16
C LYS A 33 -9.66 -2.98 -2.65
N GLU A 34 -9.79 -4.23 -3.10
CA GLU A 34 -8.65 -5.02 -3.59
C GLU A 34 -7.92 -4.33 -4.75
N SER A 35 -8.66 -3.70 -5.68
CA SER A 35 -8.06 -2.97 -6.80
C SER A 35 -7.22 -1.75 -6.37
N ARG A 36 -7.56 -1.17 -5.22
CA ARG A 36 -6.87 -0.01 -4.65
C ARG A 36 -5.72 -0.41 -3.74
N ARG A 37 -5.66 -1.66 -3.28
CA ARG A 37 -4.60 -2.12 -2.39
C ARG A 37 -3.22 -1.91 -2.99
N PHE A 38 -2.33 -1.52 -2.10
CA PHE A 38 -0.91 -1.39 -2.33
C PHE A 38 -0.28 -2.76 -2.55
N ASP A 39 0.29 -2.98 -3.74
CA ASP A 39 1.03 -4.20 -4.03
C ASP A 39 2.43 -4.13 -3.40
N HIS A 40 2.65 -4.91 -2.34
CA HIS A 40 3.94 -4.97 -1.68
C HIS A 40 5.08 -5.45 -2.59
N ALA A 41 4.82 -6.33 -3.56
CA ALA A 41 5.85 -6.82 -4.46
C ALA A 41 6.29 -5.72 -5.44
N GLU A 42 5.32 -4.99 -6.00
CA GLU A 42 5.60 -3.84 -6.88
C GLU A 42 6.39 -2.76 -6.12
N VAL A 43 6.00 -2.45 -4.88
CA VAL A 43 6.68 -1.43 -4.08
C VAL A 43 8.06 -1.91 -3.60
N GLU A 44 8.21 -3.19 -3.25
CA GLU A 44 9.51 -3.77 -2.93
C GLU A 44 10.49 -3.59 -4.10
N ASP A 45 10.06 -3.90 -5.32
CA ASP A 45 10.87 -3.76 -6.52
C ASP A 45 11.23 -2.29 -6.80
N ILE A 46 10.29 -1.36 -6.64
CA ILE A 46 10.56 0.09 -6.74
C ILE A 46 11.65 0.49 -5.76
N ILE A 47 11.52 0.14 -4.48
CA ILE A 47 12.47 0.54 -3.45
C ILE A 47 13.85 -0.08 -3.72
N ARG A 48 13.91 -1.37 -4.07
CA ARG A 48 15.18 -2.05 -4.37
C ARG A 48 15.88 -1.43 -5.57
N ASN A 49 15.15 -1.06 -6.61
CA ASN A 49 15.70 -0.40 -7.79
C ASN A 49 16.17 1.03 -7.47
N ALA A 50 15.42 1.77 -6.67
CA ALA A 50 15.81 3.10 -6.20
C ALA A 50 17.10 3.07 -5.36
N ILE A 51 17.25 2.10 -4.46
CA ILE A 51 18.48 1.90 -3.69
C ILE A 51 19.67 1.60 -4.61
N ARG A 52 19.50 0.69 -5.58
CA ARG A 52 20.55 0.33 -6.55
C ARG A 52 20.96 1.52 -7.43
N PHE A 53 19.99 2.35 -7.82
CA PHE A 53 20.24 3.56 -8.61
C PHE A 53 20.92 4.65 -7.78
N GLY A 54 20.42 4.92 -6.58
CA GLY A 54 20.87 6.02 -5.74
C GLY A 54 22.23 5.81 -5.07
N ILE A 55 22.56 4.56 -4.69
CA ILE A 55 23.83 4.22 -4.04
C ILE A 55 24.80 3.66 -5.08
N SER A 56 25.66 4.53 -5.60
CA SER A 56 26.58 4.23 -6.70
C SER A 56 27.94 3.63 -6.30
N GLN A 57 28.17 3.37 -5.01
CA GLN A 57 29.47 2.95 -4.47
C GLN A 57 29.32 1.73 -3.55
N GLU A 58 30.34 0.88 -3.51
CA GLU A 58 30.40 -0.24 -2.58
C GLU A 58 30.81 0.17 -1.16
N ARG A 59 31.49 1.32 -1.02
CA ARG A 59 32.03 1.81 0.26
C ARG A 59 31.32 3.08 0.72
N PHE A 60 30.99 3.14 2.01
CA PHE A 60 30.41 4.33 2.64
C PHE A 60 31.32 5.55 2.48
N ASN A 61 30.71 6.66 2.06
CA ASN A 61 31.36 7.97 1.94
C ASN A 61 30.44 9.06 2.52
N PRO A 62 30.79 9.67 3.66
CA PRO A 62 29.96 10.72 4.27
C PRO A 62 29.68 11.91 3.34
N ALA A 63 30.60 12.22 2.41
CA ALA A 63 30.44 13.34 1.48
C ALA A 63 29.31 13.12 0.47
N LEU A 64 28.97 11.86 0.17
CA LEU A 64 27.92 11.49 -0.78
C LEU A 64 26.58 11.22 -0.11
N LEU A 65 26.54 11.11 1.23
CA LEU A 65 25.35 10.71 1.98
C LEU A 65 24.11 11.53 1.62
N LYS A 66 24.23 12.86 1.59
CA LYS A 66 23.12 13.76 1.22
C LYS A 66 22.61 13.51 -0.20
N GLN A 67 23.52 13.23 -1.13
CA GLN A 67 23.17 12.94 -2.52
C GLN A 67 22.48 11.58 -2.62
N TRP A 68 23.01 10.54 -1.96
CA TRP A 68 22.40 9.22 -1.97
C TRP A 68 21.00 9.24 -1.37
N THR A 69 20.81 9.85 -0.20
CA THR A 69 19.48 9.97 0.42
C THR A 69 18.50 10.66 -0.50
N ARG A 70 18.91 11.79 -1.12
CA ARG A 70 18.07 12.51 -2.08
C ARG A 70 17.71 11.64 -3.29
N ASN A 71 18.71 11.02 -3.92
CA ASN A 71 18.49 10.19 -5.11
C ASN A 71 17.55 9.03 -4.82
N VAL A 72 17.74 8.31 -3.70
CA VAL A 72 16.88 7.18 -3.33
C VAL A 72 15.46 7.66 -3.03
N SER A 73 15.29 8.74 -2.26
CA SER A 73 13.95 9.22 -1.91
C SER A 73 13.20 9.80 -3.11
N GLU A 74 13.88 10.57 -3.97
CA GLU A 74 13.28 11.14 -5.19
C GLU A 74 12.89 10.03 -6.18
N GLU A 75 13.77 9.05 -6.42
CA GLU A 75 13.48 7.92 -7.32
C GLU A 75 12.29 7.09 -6.81
N CYS A 76 12.22 6.80 -5.51
CA CYS A 76 11.06 6.13 -4.92
C CYS A 76 9.77 6.93 -5.18
N ILE A 77 9.76 8.23 -4.85
CA ILE A 77 8.57 9.08 -5.01
C ILE A 77 8.14 9.16 -6.48
N GLU A 78 9.09 9.32 -7.41
CA GLU A 78 8.78 9.41 -8.84
C GLU A 78 8.14 8.11 -9.36
N LYS A 79 8.69 6.94 -9.00
CA LYS A 79 8.12 5.65 -9.44
C LYS A 79 6.78 5.35 -8.77
N LEU A 80 6.63 5.64 -7.49
CA LEU A 80 5.36 5.47 -6.77
C LEU A 80 4.27 6.38 -7.35
N ALA A 81 4.59 7.64 -7.68
CA ALA A 81 3.64 8.55 -8.33
C ALA A 81 3.20 8.05 -9.72
N ASN A 82 4.06 7.32 -10.42
CA ASN A 82 3.74 6.73 -11.73
C ASN A 82 2.81 5.50 -11.65
N LEU A 83 2.58 4.95 -10.46
CA LEU A 83 1.58 3.88 -10.25
C LEU A 83 0.14 4.38 -10.47
N LYS A 84 -0.08 5.71 -10.39
CA LYS A 84 -1.39 6.35 -10.57
C LYS A 84 -2.49 5.76 -9.68
N LYS A 85 -2.11 5.24 -8.51
CA LYS A 85 -3.01 4.79 -7.46
C LYS A 85 -3.45 5.99 -6.61
N PRO A 86 -4.63 5.96 -5.99
CA PRO A 86 -5.15 7.04 -5.14
C PRO A 86 -4.45 7.03 -3.77
N TYR A 87 -3.13 7.21 -3.74
CA TYR A 87 -2.33 7.21 -2.53
C TYR A 87 -1.56 8.51 -2.39
N LYS A 88 -1.49 9.01 -1.16
CA LYS A 88 -0.44 9.92 -0.73
C LYS A 88 0.71 9.09 -0.17
N PHE A 89 1.86 9.15 -0.84
CA PHE A 89 3.05 8.41 -0.43
C PHE A 89 3.97 9.24 0.47
N PHE A 90 4.54 8.58 1.48
CA PHE A 90 5.62 9.09 2.31
C PHE A 90 6.81 8.14 2.21
N VAL A 91 8.02 8.67 2.00
CA VAL A 91 9.24 7.86 1.91
C VAL A 91 10.21 8.28 3.00
N PHE A 92 10.46 7.38 3.93
CA PHE A 92 11.52 7.49 4.94
C PHE A 92 12.75 6.76 4.42
N CYS A 93 13.88 7.45 4.31
CA CYS A 93 15.13 6.90 3.78
C CYS A 93 16.29 7.18 4.73
N ASP A 94 16.69 6.16 5.48
CA ASP A 94 17.82 6.20 6.40
C ASP A 94 19.03 5.51 5.77
N ILE A 95 20.12 6.24 5.58
CA ILE A 95 21.39 5.71 5.10
C ILE A 95 22.46 5.98 6.15
N SER A 96 23.16 4.94 6.60
CA SER A 96 24.17 5.04 7.65
C SER A 96 25.37 4.13 7.36
N GLN A 97 26.45 4.37 8.08
CA GLN A 97 27.62 3.49 8.03
C GLN A 97 27.31 2.19 8.78
N ASN A 98 27.47 1.05 8.11
CA ASN A 98 27.40 -0.26 8.73
C ASN A 98 28.72 -0.55 9.47
N SER A 99 28.77 -0.22 10.76
CA SER A 99 29.93 -0.39 11.64
C SER A 99 29.75 -1.46 12.71
N GLY A 100 28.70 -2.29 12.60
CA GLY A 100 28.36 -3.31 13.61
C GLY A 100 27.71 -2.75 14.87
N VAL A 101 27.27 -1.49 14.86
CA VAL A 101 26.48 -0.86 15.93
C VAL A 101 25.00 -1.18 15.72
N GLY A 102 24.26 -1.44 16.80
CA GLY A 102 22.81 -1.65 16.74
C GLY A 102 22.06 -0.36 16.38
N MET A 103 21.05 -0.48 15.51
CA MET A 103 20.20 0.63 15.07
C MET A 103 18.73 0.23 15.19
N HIS A 104 17.90 1.10 15.76
CA HIS A 104 16.45 0.91 15.86
C HIS A 104 15.74 1.91 14.96
N HIS A 105 14.96 1.42 13.99
CA HIS A 105 14.06 2.20 13.16
C HIS A 105 12.62 1.88 13.56
N ILE A 106 11.86 2.89 13.98
CA ILE A 106 10.48 2.74 14.47
C ILE A 106 9.62 3.82 13.82
N ILE A 107 8.52 3.41 13.22
CA ILE A 107 7.46 4.28 12.73
C ILE A 107 6.18 3.86 13.43
N THR A 108 5.45 4.84 13.98
CA THR A 108 4.15 4.63 14.59
C THR A 108 3.13 5.42 13.79
N ALA A 109 2.03 4.78 13.41
CA ALA A 109 0.95 5.40 12.67
C ALA A 109 -0.42 5.02 13.28
N TYR A 110 -1.42 5.85 12.98
CA TYR A 110 -2.84 5.58 13.23
C TYR A 110 -3.58 5.86 11.93
N TRP A 111 -4.12 4.82 11.32
CA TRP A 111 -4.64 4.83 9.95
C TRP A 111 -5.70 3.73 9.76
N ASP A 112 -6.30 3.65 8.59
CA ASP A 112 -7.25 2.59 8.23
C ASP A 112 -6.50 1.33 7.77
N GLU A 113 -6.60 0.24 8.52
CA GLU A 113 -5.85 -1.00 8.27
C GLU A 113 -6.26 -1.73 6.97
N ASP A 114 -7.43 -1.42 6.42
CA ASP A 114 -7.94 -2.07 5.21
C ASP A 114 -7.36 -1.43 3.93
N ILE A 115 -7.08 -0.12 3.96
CA ILE A 115 -6.70 0.67 2.77
C ILE A 115 -5.34 1.36 2.88
N ASP A 116 -4.89 1.69 4.09
CA ASP A 116 -3.59 2.30 4.36
C ASP A 116 -2.55 1.23 4.70
N THR A 117 -1.30 1.47 4.32
CA THR A 117 -0.28 0.43 4.42
C THR A 117 1.14 0.98 4.37
N TYR A 118 2.10 0.12 4.65
CA TYR A 118 3.51 0.42 4.55
C TYR A 118 4.34 -0.76 4.10
N HIS A 119 5.52 -0.46 3.56
CA HIS A 119 6.50 -1.49 3.24
C HIS A 119 7.91 -0.99 3.54
N THR A 120 8.71 -1.85 4.16
CA THR A 120 10.08 -1.53 4.56
C THR A 120 11.06 -2.48 3.87
N VAL A 121 12.06 -1.91 3.20
CA VAL A 121 13.20 -2.64 2.65
C VAL A 121 14.46 -2.25 3.40
N ILE A 122 15.18 -3.28 3.86
CA ILE A 122 16.51 -3.14 4.43
C ILE A 122 17.52 -3.67 3.42
N TRP A 123 18.40 -2.80 2.95
CA TRP A 123 19.55 -3.14 2.13
C TRP A 123 20.83 -2.85 2.89
N ASN A 124 21.81 -3.73 2.78
CA ASN A 124 23.13 -3.47 3.35
C ASN A 124 24.23 -4.09 2.51
N ASN A 125 25.43 -3.53 2.68
CA ASN A 125 26.68 -4.16 2.29
C ASN A 125 27.65 -4.09 3.48
N LYS A 126 28.93 -4.42 3.25
CA LYS A 126 29.96 -4.42 4.30
C LYS A 126 30.12 -3.10 5.06
N THR A 127 29.75 -1.97 4.47
CA THR A 127 30.02 -0.63 5.05
C THR A 127 28.83 0.31 5.06
N ILE A 128 27.73 -0.03 4.39
CA ILE A 128 26.53 0.79 4.24
C ILE A 128 25.32 0.00 4.72
N LEU A 129 24.47 0.65 5.50
CA LEU A 129 23.12 0.21 5.82
C LEU A 129 22.14 1.24 5.26
N CYS A 130 21.15 0.79 4.50
CA CYS A 130 20.08 1.61 3.95
C CYS A 130 18.75 0.98 4.34
N ILE A 131 17.92 1.74 5.04
CA ILE A 131 16.54 1.36 5.36
C ILE A 131 15.62 2.36 4.66
N VAL A 132 14.70 1.83 3.87
CA VAL A 132 13.69 2.64 3.21
C VAL A 132 12.32 2.11 3.61
N THR A 133 11.49 2.98 4.17
CA THR A 133 10.09 2.67 4.46
C THR A 133 9.18 3.59 3.66
N VAL A 134 8.29 2.99 2.89
CA VAL A 134 7.22 3.68 2.17
C VAL A 134 5.93 3.51 2.96
N LEU A 135 5.23 4.61 3.24
CA LEU A 135 3.84 4.59 3.69
C LEU A 135 2.95 5.00 2.52
N GLY A 136 1.88 4.26 2.25
CA GLY A 136 0.82 4.64 1.34
C GLY A 136 -0.46 4.91 2.14
N VAL A 137 -0.91 6.16 2.14
CA VAL A 137 -2.19 6.55 2.76
C VAL A 137 -3.21 6.80 1.65
N CYS A 138 -4.27 5.99 1.61
CA CYS A 138 -5.29 6.06 0.58
C CYS A 138 -6.02 7.40 0.70
N ILE A 139 -6.11 8.10 -0.43
CA ILE A 139 -6.87 9.34 -0.55
C ILE A 139 -8.17 9.01 -1.27
N ASP A 140 -9.16 8.57 -0.50
CA ASP A 140 -10.50 8.46 -1.06
C ASP A 140 -11.07 9.87 -1.21
N LEU A 141 -11.19 10.32 -2.47
CA LEU A 141 -11.97 11.50 -2.79
C LEU A 141 -13.42 11.04 -2.94
N GLU A 142 -14.10 10.79 -1.82
CA GLU A 142 -15.54 10.98 -1.81
C GLU A 142 -15.77 12.48 -2.05
N VAL A 143 -16.05 12.82 -3.30
CA VAL A 143 -16.56 14.14 -3.67
C VAL A 143 -17.99 14.19 -3.14
N GLU A 144 -18.17 14.80 -1.95
CA GLU A 144 -19.49 15.31 -1.52
C GLU A 144 -20.08 16.27 -2.57
#